data_AF-A0A9X1UEB0-F1
#
_entry.id   AF-A0A9X1UEB0-F1
#
_cell.length_a   1.000
_cell.length_b   1.000
_cell.length_c   1.000
_cell.angle_alpha   90.00
_cell.angle_beta   90.00
_cell.angle_gamma   90.00
#
_symmetry.space_group_name_H-M   'P 1'
#
loop_
_entity.id
_entity.type
_entity.pdbx_description
1 polymer ?
#
loop_
_entity_poly.entity_id
_entity_poly.type
_entity_poly.pdbx_seq_one_letter_code
_entity_poly.pdbx_strand_id
1 'polypeptide(L)'
;MTSTLTSTRTSTRTKAFARTLTLSAALFCAGAANAQSGAPAANAADAASAAAAAATANAKPVASNAEQLVRGEYLARAGDCIACHTVPSQKIFGGGRPMETPFGTLYTPNISSDKQYGIGAWSADEFYRMLHEGKSRDGTLLYPAMPFASYTKVTRADSDAIYAYLLSTPAVHQANRAHTLRFPYNQRQLLIGWRALFFRAGEFKPDPKQSVEWNRGAYLVEGLGHCTMCHTEINALGGNTASKEFQGGLIPLQNWYAPSLTSNKEAGLGDWSINDIVDLLHAGVSNRGAVYGPMAEVVYDSFQYLTEDDVRAVAVYLKSLPGHSNEVDKSPKSPFVTEEANRLSPLGKKIYEAQCAECHATAGQGKLPHFPPLANNQSIQMNSAVNPIRMVLNGGYAPGTKKNPMPYGMPPFAQLLSDEEVAAVVTYVRTAWGNHGTPVSGREVNALRSAPLF
;
A
#
# COMPACT_ATOMS: atom_id res chain seq x y z
N MET A 1 65.53 -15.61 1.97
CA MET A 1 65.59 -14.29 1.31
C MET A 1 64.51 -13.42 1.96
N THR A 2 64.79 -12.75 3.10
CA THR A 2 65.20 -11.32 3.22
C THR A 2 64.23 -10.39 2.47
N SER A 3 63.55 -9.38 3.03
CA SER A 3 63.80 -8.45 4.15
C SER A 3 62.45 -7.76 4.51
N THR A 4 61.94 -7.73 5.75
CA THR A 4 62.11 -6.71 6.83
C THR A 4 61.99 -5.23 6.46
N LEU A 5 61.02 -4.55 7.13
CA LEU A 5 60.99 -3.16 7.67
C LEU A 5 59.63 -3.00 8.42
N THR A 6 59.49 -3.11 9.75
CA THR A 6 59.68 -2.09 10.83
C THR A 6 59.37 -0.65 10.41
N SER A 7 58.80 0.29 11.16
CA SER A 7 58.25 0.47 12.53
C SER A 7 57.63 1.90 12.49
N THR A 8 56.57 2.30 13.19
CA THR A 8 56.66 2.96 14.52
C THR A 8 55.29 3.46 14.99
N ARG A 9 55.08 3.32 16.31
CA ARG A 9 54.03 3.90 17.15
C ARG A 9 54.03 5.43 17.14
N THR A 10 52.89 6.04 17.45
CA THR A 10 52.82 7.00 18.56
C THR A 10 51.42 7.00 19.19
N SER A 11 51.42 7.09 20.52
CA SER A 11 50.28 7.13 21.43
C SER A 11 50.14 8.56 21.94
N THR A 12 48.93 8.99 22.29
CA THR A 12 48.63 9.91 23.42
C THR A 12 47.10 10.03 23.52
N ARG A 13 46.44 9.37 24.49
CA ARG A 13 46.22 9.72 25.92
C ARG A 13 45.17 10.82 26.17
N THR A 14 44.14 10.40 26.93
CA THR A 14 43.45 11.10 28.04
C THR A 14 42.52 12.28 27.66
N LYS A 15 41.35 12.49 28.27
CA LYS A 15 40.95 12.37 29.69
C LYS A 15 39.44 12.08 29.85
N ALA A 16 39.12 11.28 30.85
CA ALA A 16 37.81 11.25 31.51
C ALA A 16 37.68 12.47 32.44
N PHE A 17 36.46 12.99 32.63
CA PHE A 17 36.08 13.78 33.80
C PHE A 17 34.68 13.38 34.25
N ALA A 18 34.60 13.06 35.54
CA ALA A 18 33.39 12.75 36.29
C ALA A 18 33.18 13.83 37.37
N ARG A 19 31.96 13.81 37.95
CA ARG A 19 31.45 14.58 39.12
C ARG A 19 30.94 15.99 38.74
N THR A 20 29.87 16.53 39.34
CA THR A 20 29.37 16.35 40.71
C THR A 20 27.90 16.76 40.83
N LEU A 21 27.19 16.04 41.69
CA LEU A 21 25.91 16.38 42.31
C LEU A 21 26.00 17.70 43.09
N THR A 22 25.02 18.60 42.97
CA THR A 22 24.78 19.64 44.00
C THR A 22 23.28 19.78 44.26
N LEU A 23 22.94 19.41 45.49
CA LEU A 23 21.69 19.68 46.19
C LEU A 23 21.78 21.11 46.74
N SER A 24 20.74 21.92 46.64
CA SER A 24 20.60 23.13 47.46
C SER A 24 19.13 23.38 47.77
N ALA A 25 18.84 23.35 49.07
CA ALA A 25 17.57 23.67 49.67
C ALA A 25 17.63 25.06 50.31
N ALA A 26 16.45 25.69 50.36
CA ALA A 26 16.00 26.76 51.26
C ALA A 26 16.70 28.13 51.21
N LEU A 27 15.90 29.20 51.03
CA LEU A 27 15.60 30.10 52.15
C LEU A 27 14.40 31.01 51.85
N PHE A 28 13.55 31.13 52.88
CA PHE A 28 12.49 32.11 53.05
C PHE A 28 13.00 33.56 52.92
N CYS A 29 12.19 34.44 52.34
CA CYS A 29 12.10 35.84 52.76
C CYS A 29 10.64 36.28 52.76
N ALA A 30 10.15 36.56 53.96
CA ALA A 30 8.88 37.21 54.23
C ALA A 30 8.96 38.68 53.80
N GLY A 31 7.95 39.14 53.07
CA GLY A 31 7.67 40.55 52.82
C GLY A 31 6.21 40.81 53.12
N ALA A 32 5.93 41.29 54.33
CA ALA A 32 4.62 41.79 54.71
C ALA A 32 4.41 43.17 54.06
N ALA A 33 3.34 43.33 53.30
CA ALA A 33 2.77 44.63 52.98
C ALA A 33 1.25 44.56 53.15
N ASN A 34 0.81 45.28 54.17
CA ASN A 34 -0.54 45.44 54.64
C ASN A 34 -1.27 46.43 53.72
N ALA A 35 -2.38 46.03 53.10
CA ALA A 35 -3.35 46.96 52.52
C ALA A 35 -4.75 46.35 52.60
N GLN A 36 -5.50 46.83 53.59
CA GLN A 36 -6.94 46.64 53.70
C GLN A 36 -7.65 47.46 52.62
N SER A 37 -8.43 46.80 51.78
CA SER A 37 -9.63 47.40 51.18
C SER A 37 -10.60 46.27 50.84
N GLY A 38 -11.81 46.37 51.40
CA GLY A 38 -12.79 45.28 51.47
C GLY A 38 -13.27 44.76 50.12
N ALA A 39 -13.44 43.44 50.06
CA ALA A 39 -14.26 42.74 49.08
C ALA A 39 -15.22 41.83 49.85
N PRO A 40 -16.49 41.68 49.41
CA PRO A 40 -17.44 40.81 50.07
C PRO A 40 -16.96 39.36 49.97
N ALA A 41 -17.19 38.58 51.03
CA ALA A 41 -16.90 37.15 51.03
C ALA A 41 -17.65 36.46 49.89
N ALA A 42 -16.93 36.12 48.82
CA ALA A 42 -17.43 35.20 47.81
C ALA A 42 -17.58 33.83 48.47
N ASN A 43 -18.82 33.32 48.49
CA ASN A 43 -19.13 32.02 49.08
C ASN A 43 -18.26 30.94 48.42
N ALA A 44 -17.76 29.99 49.22
CA ALA A 44 -17.01 28.83 48.73
C ALA A 44 -17.78 27.98 47.69
N ALA A 45 -19.09 28.21 47.55
CA ALA A 45 -19.95 27.64 46.51
C ALA A 45 -19.68 28.22 45.10
N ASP A 46 -19.32 29.50 44.99
CA ASP A 46 -19.10 30.16 43.70
C ASP A 46 -17.72 29.82 43.10
N ALA A 47 -16.72 29.61 43.96
CA ALA A 47 -15.40 29.12 43.55
C ALA A 47 -15.45 27.65 43.08
N ALA A 48 -16.32 26.83 43.68
CA ALA A 48 -16.54 25.45 43.25
C ALA A 48 -17.31 25.38 41.91
N SER A 49 -18.24 26.31 41.67
CA SER A 49 -18.96 26.44 40.39
C SER A 49 -18.04 26.88 39.24
N ALA A 50 -17.15 27.84 39.49
CA ALA A 50 -16.17 28.31 38.50
C ALA A 50 -15.09 27.25 38.19
N ALA A 51 -14.66 26.46 39.18
CA ALA A 51 -13.73 25.35 38.98
C ALA A 51 -14.38 24.17 38.23
N ALA A 52 -15.67 23.91 38.45
CA ALA A 52 -16.45 22.92 37.70
C ALA A 52 -16.70 23.35 36.24
N ALA A 53 -16.91 24.65 35.99
CA ALA A 53 -17.05 25.21 34.65
C ALA A 53 -15.72 25.29 33.87
N ALA A 54 -14.58 25.43 34.57
CA ALA A 54 -13.25 25.36 33.95
C ALA A 54 -12.82 23.92 33.64
N ALA A 55 -13.30 22.92 34.38
CA ALA A 55 -13.00 21.51 34.15
C ALA A 55 -13.75 20.90 32.94
N THR A 56 -14.87 21.50 32.52
CA THR A 56 -15.62 21.08 31.31
C THR A 56 -15.12 21.70 30.02
N ALA A 57 -14.24 22.71 30.08
CA ALA A 57 -13.74 23.43 28.90
C ALA A 57 -12.58 22.73 28.15
N ASN A 58 -12.03 21.63 28.69
CA ASN A 58 -10.85 20.95 28.13
C ASN A 58 -11.07 19.46 27.79
N ALA A 59 -12.31 18.97 27.79
CA ALA A 59 -12.59 17.67 27.19
C ALA A 59 -12.57 17.83 25.66
N LYS A 60 -11.64 17.14 24.98
CA LYS A 60 -11.76 16.93 23.51
C LYS A 60 -13.19 16.45 23.24
N PRO A 61 -13.92 17.04 22.27
CA PRO A 61 -15.25 16.58 21.95
C PRO A 61 -15.20 15.07 21.69
N VAL A 62 -15.94 14.29 22.48
CA VAL A 62 -16.18 12.89 22.17
C VAL A 62 -17.00 12.91 20.88
N ALA A 63 -16.45 12.36 19.80
CA ALA A 63 -17.16 12.27 18.53
C ALA A 63 -18.53 11.63 18.79
N SER A 64 -19.58 12.22 18.22
CA SER A 64 -20.91 11.62 18.28
C SER A 64 -20.89 10.23 17.63
N ASN A 65 -21.81 9.36 18.03
CA ASN A 65 -21.91 8.02 17.42
C ASN A 65 -22.03 8.09 15.88
N ALA A 66 -22.68 9.12 15.34
CA ALA A 66 -22.80 9.32 13.90
C ALA A 66 -21.45 9.68 13.25
N GLU A 67 -20.66 10.58 13.86
CA GLU A 67 -19.32 10.93 13.38
C GLU A 67 -18.37 9.73 13.44
N GLN A 68 -18.48 8.89 14.48
CA GLN A 68 -17.70 7.67 14.60
C GLN A 68 -18.04 6.67 13.48
N LEU A 69 -19.32 6.50 13.14
CA LEU A 69 -19.74 5.61 12.05
C LEU A 69 -19.28 6.11 10.68
N VAL A 70 -19.39 7.41 10.40
CA VAL A 70 -18.90 8.02 9.15
C VAL A 70 -17.39 7.86 9.03
N ARG A 71 -16.65 8.09 10.13
CA ARG A 71 -15.21 7.85 10.18
C ARG A 71 -14.88 6.37 9.96
N GLY A 72 -15.65 5.48 10.58
CA GLY A 72 -15.49 4.03 10.45
C GLY A 72 -15.70 3.54 9.02
N GLU A 73 -16.74 4.02 8.33
CA GLU A 73 -16.97 3.74 6.92
C GLU A 73 -15.79 4.21 6.06
N TYR A 74 -15.35 5.46 6.27
CA TYR A 74 -14.23 6.05 5.56
C TYR A 74 -12.94 5.22 5.70
N LEU A 75 -12.63 4.78 6.92
CA LEU A 75 -11.44 3.97 7.21
C LEU A 75 -11.59 2.53 6.72
N ALA A 76 -12.79 1.95 6.76
CA ALA A 76 -13.06 0.63 6.21
C ALA A 76 -12.90 0.60 4.68
N ARG A 77 -13.27 1.71 3.99
CA ARG A 77 -12.94 1.93 2.58
C ARG A 77 -11.43 2.04 2.39
N ALA A 78 -10.78 2.95 3.11
CA ALA A 78 -9.32 3.16 3.03
C ALA A 78 -8.51 1.87 3.23
N GLY A 79 -9.01 0.98 4.08
CA GLY A 79 -8.41 -0.32 4.40
C GLY A 79 -8.82 -1.47 3.50
N ASP A 80 -9.49 -1.25 2.36
CA ASP A 80 -9.91 -2.31 1.43
C ASP A 80 -10.77 -3.42 2.07
N CYS A 81 -11.49 -3.11 3.17
CA CYS A 81 -12.29 -4.11 3.90
C CYS A 81 -13.36 -4.72 2.99
N ILE A 82 -13.99 -3.89 2.15
CA ILE A 82 -15.04 -4.32 1.21
C ILE A 82 -14.45 -5.21 0.12
N ALA A 83 -13.32 -4.80 -0.48
CA ALA A 83 -12.67 -5.53 -1.57
C ALA A 83 -12.32 -6.97 -1.16
N CYS A 84 -11.84 -7.17 0.06
CA CYS A 84 -11.48 -8.50 0.55
C CYS A 84 -12.70 -9.29 1.07
N HIS A 85 -13.56 -8.67 1.86
CA HIS A 85 -14.61 -9.38 2.61
C HIS A 85 -15.97 -9.41 1.92
N THR A 86 -16.04 -9.03 0.64
CA THR A 86 -17.25 -9.10 -0.18
C THR A 86 -16.96 -9.88 -1.45
N VAL A 87 -17.78 -10.89 -1.73
CA VAL A 87 -17.77 -11.54 -3.04
C VAL A 87 -18.59 -10.68 -4.00
N PRO A 88 -18.12 -10.40 -5.23
CA PRO A 88 -18.88 -9.65 -6.21
C PRO A 88 -20.31 -10.19 -6.37
N SER A 89 -21.29 -9.28 -6.41
CA SER A 89 -22.74 -9.60 -6.43
C SER A 89 -23.30 -10.33 -5.21
N GLN A 90 -22.54 -10.49 -4.12
CA GLN A 90 -23.04 -10.99 -2.84
C GLN A 90 -23.21 -9.87 -1.81
N LYS A 91 -23.71 -10.23 -0.62
CA LYS A 91 -23.92 -9.29 0.48
C LYS A 91 -22.57 -8.77 0.97
N ILE A 92 -22.49 -7.45 1.15
CA ILE A 92 -21.30 -6.75 1.67
C ILE A 92 -20.89 -7.38 3.01
N PHE A 93 -19.58 -7.60 3.18
CA PHE A 93 -18.96 -8.18 4.37
C PHE A 93 -19.34 -9.65 4.68
N GLY A 94 -20.05 -10.33 3.78
CA GLY A 94 -20.43 -11.74 3.94
C GLY A 94 -19.26 -12.74 3.88
N GLY A 95 -18.07 -12.30 3.46
CA GLY A 95 -16.89 -13.16 3.31
C GLY A 95 -17.04 -14.18 2.18
N GLY A 96 -16.10 -15.13 2.14
CA GLY A 96 -16.09 -16.24 1.19
C GLY A 96 -15.32 -15.96 -0.11
N ARG A 97 -14.69 -14.79 -0.26
CA ARG A 97 -13.88 -14.50 -1.45
C ARG A 97 -12.65 -15.41 -1.48
N PRO A 98 -12.42 -16.19 -2.55
CA PRO A 98 -11.22 -16.99 -2.68
C PRO A 98 -10.02 -16.08 -2.97
N MET A 99 -8.91 -16.34 -2.30
CA MET A 99 -7.61 -15.73 -2.57
C MET A 99 -6.62 -16.84 -2.84
N GLU A 100 -6.28 -17.03 -4.11
CA GLU A 100 -5.30 -18.02 -4.52
C GLU A 100 -3.89 -17.54 -4.16
N THR A 101 -3.12 -18.41 -3.50
CA THR A 101 -1.72 -18.16 -3.17
C THR A 101 -0.87 -19.35 -3.60
N PRO A 102 0.46 -19.18 -3.75
CA PRO A 102 1.38 -20.30 -3.97
C PRO A 102 1.32 -21.37 -2.86
N PHE A 103 0.60 -21.14 -1.76
CA PHE A 103 0.47 -22.06 -0.64
C PHE A 103 -0.88 -22.79 -0.62
N GLY A 104 -1.78 -22.46 -1.55
CA GLY A 104 -3.16 -22.92 -1.63
C GLY A 104 -4.15 -21.76 -1.55
N THR A 105 -5.44 -22.05 -1.40
CA THR A 105 -6.49 -21.03 -1.43
C THR A 105 -6.91 -20.64 -0.01
N LEU A 106 -6.83 -19.34 0.27
CA LEU A 106 -7.43 -18.71 1.44
C LEU A 106 -8.84 -18.25 1.11
N TYR A 107 -9.71 -18.14 2.12
CA TYR A 107 -11.06 -17.62 1.96
C TYR A 107 -11.27 -16.53 2.99
N THR A 108 -11.74 -15.36 2.57
CA THR A 108 -11.97 -14.26 3.52
C THR A 108 -13.11 -14.58 4.47
N PRO A 109 -13.00 -14.24 5.76
CA PRO A 109 -14.08 -14.46 6.72
C PRO A 109 -15.20 -13.44 6.52
N ASN A 110 -16.39 -13.78 6.99
CA ASN A 110 -17.53 -12.91 7.20
C ASN A 110 -17.20 -11.94 8.34
N ILE A 111 -17.28 -10.63 8.05
CA ILE A 111 -17.03 -9.56 9.03
C ILE A 111 -18.27 -8.68 9.24
N SER A 112 -19.45 -9.16 8.85
CA SER A 112 -20.71 -8.49 9.12
C SER A 112 -21.07 -8.51 10.61
N SER A 113 -22.14 -7.80 10.98
CA SER A 113 -22.68 -7.75 12.34
C SER A 113 -23.35 -9.06 12.82
N ASP A 114 -23.31 -10.14 12.04
CA ASP A 114 -23.83 -11.45 12.46
C ASP A 114 -23.08 -11.96 13.70
N LYS A 115 -23.85 -12.45 14.70
CA LYS A 115 -23.30 -12.86 16.00
C LYS A 115 -22.68 -14.26 16.00
N GLN A 116 -23.01 -15.11 15.03
CA GLN A 116 -22.57 -16.50 14.99
C GLN A 116 -21.39 -16.70 14.03
N TYR A 117 -21.48 -16.13 12.83
CA TYR A 117 -20.50 -16.29 11.77
C TYR A 117 -19.71 -15.02 11.44
N GLY A 118 -20.26 -13.85 11.81
CA GLY A 118 -19.61 -12.55 11.68
C GLY A 118 -18.86 -12.11 12.94
N ILE A 119 -18.67 -10.80 13.09
CA ILE A 119 -17.99 -10.19 14.25
C ILE A 119 -18.97 -9.62 15.30
N GLY A 120 -20.27 -9.87 15.15
CA GLY A 120 -21.31 -9.29 16.00
C GLY A 120 -21.25 -9.67 17.49
N ALA A 121 -20.53 -10.74 17.83
CA ALA A 121 -20.31 -11.19 19.21
C ALA A 121 -18.89 -10.87 19.74
N TRP A 122 -18.08 -10.17 18.94
CA TRP A 122 -16.73 -9.76 19.36
C TRP A 122 -16.83 -8.55 20.30
N SER A 123 -15.76 -8.21 20.99
CA SER A 123 -15.58 -6.91 21.64
C SER A 123 -14.67 -5.99 20.80
N ALA A 124 -14.70 -4.69 21.09
CA ALA A 124 -13.79 -3.73 20.47
C ALA A 124 -12.30 -4.09 20.74
N ASP A 125 -11.98 -4.57 21.94
CA ASP A 125 -10.63 -5.03 22.29
C ASP A 125 -10.21 -6.29 21.50
N GLU A 126 -11.13 -7.22 21.26
CA GLU A 126 -10.88 -8.40 20.44
C GLU A 126 -10.63 -8.02 18.98
N PHE A 127 -11.40 -7.06 18.44
CA PHE A 127 -11.21 -6.53 17.10
C PHE A 127 -9.88 -5.77 16.97
N TYR A 128 -9.56 -4.89 17.94
CA TYR A 128 -8.28 -4.19 17.99
C TYR A 128 -7.10 -5.17 18.04
N ARG A 129 -7.16 -6.19 18.89
CA ARG A 129 -6.14 -7.25 18.96
C ARG A 129 -6.01 -8.02 17.65
N MET A 130 -7.11 -8.23 16.92
CA MET A 130 -7.07 -8.86 15.60
C MET A 130 -6.32 -8.00 14.58
N LEU A 131 -6.63 -6.71 14.49
CA LEU A 131 -5.93 -5.79 13.60
C LEU A 131 -4.45 -5.62 13.98
N HIS A 132 -4.17 -5.49 15.28
CA HIS A 132 -2.84 -5.16 15.78
C HIS A 132 -1.90 -6.32 15.91
N GLU A 133 -2.42 -7.50 16.24
CA GLU A 133 -1.62 -8.67 16.53
C GLU A 133 -1.90 -9.81 15.55
N GLY A 134 -2.88 -9.72 14.66
CA GLY A 134 -3.23 -10.83 13.76
C GLY A 134 -3.71 -12.07 14.52
N LYS A 135 -4.53 -11.86 15.57
CA LYS A 135 -5.11 -12.93 16.39
C LYS A 135 -6.63 -12.88 16.32
N SER A 136 -7.24 -14.01 15.97
CA SER A 136 -8.69 -14.22 16.07
C SER A 136 -9.18 -14.07 17.51
N ARG A 137 -10.50 -13.93 17.69
CA ARG A 137 -11.18 -13.89 18.98
C ARG A 137 -10.71 -14.99 19.94
N ASP A 138 -10.65 -16.23 19.44
CA ASP A 138 -10.20 -17.43 20.17
C ASP A 138 -8.67 -17.51 20.38
N GLY A 139 -7.91 -16.53 19.88
CA GLY A 139 -6.45 -16.51 19.95
C GLY A 139 -5.74 -17.19 18.77
N THR A 140 -6.48 -17.77 17.82
CA THR A 140 -5.89 -18.39 16.63
C THR A 140 -5.12 -17.36 15.80
N LEU A 141 -3.88 -17.67 15.42
CA LEU A 141 -3.05 -16.80 14.59
C LEU A 141 -3.62 -16.72 13.17
N LEU A 142 -3.78 -15.49 12.64
CA LEU A 142 -4.23 -15.24 11.29
C LEU A 142 -3.09 -15.45 10.26
N TYR A 143 -3.46 -15.91 9.07
CA TYR A 143 -2.54 -15.91 7.93
C TYR A 143 -2.25 -14.47 7.48
N PRO A 144 -1.03 -14.17 7.02
CA PRO A 144 -0.60 -12.80 6.69
C PRO A 144 -1.27 -12.18 5.47
N ALA A 145 -2.13 -12.93 4.77
CA ALA A 145 -3.06 -12.37 3.79
C ALA A 145 -4.04 -11.36 4.41
N MET A 146 -4.36 -11.50 5.69
CA MET A 146 -4.90 -10.39 6.47
C MET A 146 -3.74 -9.47 6.84
N PRO A 147 -3.71 -8.20 6.41
CA PRO A 147 -2.52 -7.35 6.48
C PRO A 147 -2.30 -6.76 7.88
N PHE A 148 -2.36 -7.59 8.93
CA PHE A 148 -2.13 -7.19 10.33
C PHE A 148 -0.72 -6.60 10.55
N ALA A 149 0.24 -6.94 9.69
CA ALA A 149 1.58 -6.35 9.74
C ALA A 149 1.57 -4.85 9.39
N SER A 150 0.60 -4.40 8.60
CA SER A 150 0.35 -3.00 8.27
C SER A 150 -0.69 -2.39 9.22
N TYR A 151 -1.80 -3.09 9.46
CA TYR A 151 -2.88 -2.59 10.32
C TYR A 151 -2.48 -2.40 11.78
N THR A 152 -1.37 -2.99 12.24
CA THR A 152 -0.78 -2.64 13.55
C THR A 152 -0.46 -1.16 13.71
N LYS A 153 -0.36 -0.41 12.60
CA LYS A 153 -0.17 1.05 12.59
C LYS A 153 -1.43 1.84 12.93
N VAL A 154 -2.62 1.26 12.75
CA VAL A 154 -3.91 1.92 12.95
C VAL A 154 -4.04 2.35 14.41
N THR A 155 -4.57 3.56 14.66
CA THR A 155 -4.75 3.99 16.06
C THR A 155 -5.93 3.25 16.70
N ARG A 156 -5.92 3.09 18.02
CA ARG A 156 -7.08 2.55 18.75
C ARG A 156 -8.41 3.21 18.39
N ALA A 157 -8.44 4.55 18.30
CA ALA A 157 -9.65 5.28 17.95
C ALA A 157 -10.17 4.95 16.54
N ASP A 158 -9.26 4.75 15.59
CA ASP A 158 -9.60 4.39 14.21
C ASP A 158 -10.06 2.93 14.11
N SER A 159 -9.43 2.01 14.85
CA SER A 159 -9.90 0.62 14.99
C SER A 159 -11.32 0.57 15.56
N ASP A 160 -11.60 1.32 16.63
CA ASP A 160 -12.93 1.37 17.25
C ASP A 160 -13.98 1.97 16.31
N ALA A 161 -13.61 2.97 15.50
CA ALA A 161 -14.49 3.54 14.47
C ALA A 161 -14.82 2.51 13.38
N ILE A 162 -13.82 1.81 12.83
CA ILE A 162 -14.03 0.74 11.85
C ILE A 162 -14.94 -0.33 12.43
N TYR A 163 -14.67 -0.77 13.67
CA TYR A 163 -15.47 -1.78 14.35
C TYR A 163 -16.93 -1.35 14.52
N ALA A 164 -17.17 -0.12 14.99
CA ALA A 164 -18.51 0.44 15.13
C ALA A 164 -19.26 0.47 13.79
N TYR A 165 -18.58 0.87 12.70
CA TYR A 165 -19.17 0.84 11.37
C TYR A 165 -19.53 -0.58 10.93
N LEU A 166 -18.64 -1.55 11.07
CA LEU A 166 -18.91 -2.94 10.70
C LEU A 166 -20.11 -3.52 11.48
N LEU A 167 -20.24 -3.19 12.77
CA LEU A 167 -21.40 -3.58 13.58
C LEU A 167 -22.70 -2.91 13.16
N SER A 168 -22.65 -1.75 12.50
CA SER A 168 -23.84 -1.06 11.97
C SER A 168 -24.35 -1.66 10.66
N THR A 169 -23.55 -2.49 9.98
CA THR A 169 -23.90 -3.08 8.69
C THR A 169 -24.91 -4.22 8.84
N PRO A 170 -25.71 -4.54 7.80
CA PRO A 170 -26.63 -5.67 7.85
C PRO A 170 -25.92 -7.00 8.15
N ALA A 171 -26.48 -7.79 9.07
CA ALA A 171 -25.97 -9.11 9.38
C ALA A 171 -26.09 -10.05 8.17
N VAL A 172 -25.01 -10.78 7.88
CA VAL A 172 -24.98 -11.83 6.87
C VAL A 172 -24.83 -13.17 7.58
N HIS A 173 -25.89 -13.95 7.69
CA HIS A 173 -25.86 -15.25 8.34
C HIS A 173 -25.29 -16.34 7.42
N GLN A 174 -23.97 -16.27 7.17
CA GLN A 174 -23.24 -17.17 6.28
C GLN A 174 -21.98 -17.69 6.97
N ALA A 175 -21.86 -19.01 7.05
CA ALA A 175 -20.70 -19.67 7.67
C ALA A 175 -19.41 -19.43 6.88
N ASN A 176 -18.31 -19.27 7.61
CA ASN A 176 -16.97 -19.15 7.03
C ASN A 176 -16.53 -20.45 6.36
N ARG A 177 -15.86 -20.33 5.21
CA ARG A 177 -15.25 -21.46 4.51
C ARG A 177 -13.84 -21.71 5.03
N ALA A 178 -13.52 -22.98 5.31
CA ALA A 178 -12.16 -23.37 5.68
C ALA A 178 -11.18 -23.18 4.50
N HIS A 179 -9.96 -22.75 4.82
CA HIS A 179 -8.89 -22.63 3.82
C HIS A 179 -8.48 -24.00 3.26
N THR A 180 -8.11 -24.02 1.99
CA THR A 180 -7.59 -25.21 1.30
C THR A 180 -6.09 -25.03 1.04
N LEU A 181 -5.35 -24.86 2.13
CA LEU A 181 -3.89 -24.74 2.10
C LEU A 181 -3.23 -26.11 1.99
N ARG A 182 -2.13 -26.17 1.24
CA ARG A 182 -1.34 -27.38 1.07
C ARG A 182 -0.46 -27.61 2.29
N PHE A 183 -0.21 -28.86 2.64
CA PHE A 183 0.82 -29.18 3.62
C PHE A 183 2.19 -28.68 3.13
N PRO A 184 3.04 -28.08 3.99
CA PRO A 184 2.85 -27.89 5.44
C PRO A 184 2.15 -26.57 5.84
N TYR A 185 1.76 -25.71 4.91
CA TYR A 185 1.21 -24.38 5.16
C TYR A 185 -0.17 -24.37 5.87
N ASN A 186 -0.88 -25.49 5.87
CA ASN A 186 -2.10 -25.68 6.66
C ASN A 186 -1.86 -25.76 8.18
N GLN A 187 -0.59 -25.86 8.63
CA GLN A 187 -0.24 -25.92 10.04
C GLN A 187 -0.09 -24.51 10.63
N ARG A 188 -1.05 -24.09 11.47
CA ARG A 188 -1.07 -22.74 12.09
C ARG A 188 0.17 -22.41 12.93
N GLN A 189 0.82 -23.40 13.53
CA GLN A 189 1.99 -23.18 14.38
C GLN A 189 3.21 -22.64 13.62
N LEU A 190 3.30 -22.88 12.31
CA LEU A 190 4.36 -22.32 11.46
C LEU A 190 4.30 -20.78 11.40
N LEU A 191 3.13 -20.19 11.68
CA LEU A 191 2.97 -18.74 11.74
C LEU A 191 3.77 -18.11 12.89
N ILE A 192 4.13 -18.85 13.94
CA ILE A 192 4.98 -18.32 15.02
C ILE A 192 6.36 -17.93 14.45
N GLY A 193 6.97 -18.82 13.67
CA GLY A 193 8.25 -18.56 13.01
C GLY A 193 8.15 -17.45 11.96
N TRP A 194 7.10 -17.47 11.13
CA TRP A 194 6.87 -16.43 10.13
C TRP A 194 6.77 -15.04 10.78
N ARG A 195 6.01 -14.93 11.88
CA ARG A 195 5.82 -13.66 12.61
C ARG A 195 7.12 -13.15 13.23
N ALA A 196 7.97 -14.02 13.76
CA ALA A 196 9.27 -13.62 14.30
C ALA A 196 10.13 -12.92 13.22
N LEU A 197 10.05 -13.39 11.98
CA LEU A 197 10.79 -12.84 10.85
C LEU A 197 10.16 -11.54 10.31
N PHE A 198 8.84 -11.53 10.08
CA PHE A 198 8.19 -10.52 9.24
C PHE A 198 7.22 -9.57 9.96
N PHE A 199 6.93 -9.78 11.24
CA PHE A 199 5.97 -8.96 11.98
C PHE A 199 6.65 -8.10 13.04
N ARG A 200 6.32 -6.81 13.06
CA ARG A 200 6.72 -5.83 14.08
C ARG A 200 5.49 -5.08 14.55
N ALA A 201 5.05 -5.34 15.77
CA ALA A 201 3.87 -4.68 16.33
C ALA A 201 4.17 -3.21 16.67
N GLY A 202 3.19 -2.33 16.45
CA GLY A 202 3.22 -0.98 16.99
C GLY A 202 2.43 0.02 16.16
N GLU A 203 1.61 0.80 16.87
CA GLU A 203 0.88 1.94 16.32
C GLU A 203 1.82 2.92 15.59
N PHE A 204 1.27 3.61 14.59
CA PHE A 204 1.98 4.68 13.91
C PHE A 204 2.34 5.79 14.88
N LYS A 205 3.59 6.27 14.78
CA LYS A 205 4.08 7.40 15.56
C LYS A 205 4.50 8.49 14.59
N PRO A 206 3.85 9.67 14.60
CA PRO A 206 4.25 10.78 13.76
C PRO A 206 5.72 11.14 13.98
N ASP A 207 6.45 11.34 12.89
CA ASP A 207 7.80 11.90 12.93
C ASP A 207 7.69 13.43 13.15
N PRO A 208 8.21 13.97 14.27
CA PRO A 208 8.15 15.41 14.56
C PRO A 208 8.98 16.25 13.59
N LYS A 209 9.85 15.65 12.78
CA LYS A 209 10.64 16.34 11.75
C LYS A 209 9.89 16.49 10.43
N GLN A 210 8.77 15.80 10.28
CA GLN A 210 7.98 15.78 9.05
C GLN A 210 6.72 16.63 9.18
N SER A 211 6.18 17.06 8.04
CA SER A 211 4.93 17.82 8.02
C SER A 211 3.74 16.98 8.48
N VAL A 212 2.64 17.66 8.82
CA VAL A 212 1.36 16.98 9.15
C VAL A 212 0.86 16.18 7.94
N GLU A 213 0.93 16.76 6.74
CA GLU A 213 0.54 16.11 5.48
C GLU A 213 1.39 14.87 5.22
N TRP A 214 2.71 14.94 5.42
CA TRP A 214 3.60 13.78 5.26
C TRP A 214 3.25 12.65 6.24
N ASN A 215 3.06 12.99 7.52
CA ASN A 215 2.71 12.00 8.55
C ASN A 215 1.35 11.36 8.28
N ARG A 216 0.40 12.13 7.73
CA ARG A 216 -0.90 11.59 7.30
C ARG A 216 -0.73 10.60 6.16
N GLY A 217 0.10 10.92 5.17
CA GLY A 217 0.44 10.03 4.06
C GLY A 217 1.10 8.74 4.53
N ALA A 218 2.10 8.85 5.39
CA ALA A 218 2.80 7.72 5.99
C ALA A 218 1.84 6.78 6.72
N TYR A 219 0.96 7.34 7.55
CA TYR A 219 -0.07 6.58 8.27
C TYR A 219 -0.99 5.78 7.34
N LEU A 220 -1.43 6.40 6.24
CA LEU A 220 -2.31 5.74 5.27
C LEU A 220 -1.55 4.69 4.46
N VAL A 221 -0.33 4.98 3.99
CA VAL A 221 0.47 4.07 3.16
C VAL A 221 0.97 2.85 3.93
N GLU A 222 1.49 3.06 5.14
CA GLU A 222 2.03 1.99 5.99
C GLU A 222 0.94 1.24 6.77
N GLY A 223 -0.21 1.88 6.98
CA GLY A 223 -1.34 1.34 7.73
C GLY A 223 -2.43 0.74 6.84
N LEU A 224 -3.56 1.43 6.74
CA LEU A 224 -4.77 0.92 6.07
C LEU A 224 -4.58 0.66 4.57
N GLY A 225 -3.84 1.51 3.87
CA GLY A 225 -3.53 1.31 2.44
C GLY A 225 -2.49 0.24 2.17
N HIS A 226 -1.78 -0.25 3.20
CA HIS A 226 -0.87 -1.40 3.19
C HIS A 226 -0.02 -1.54 1.91
N CYS A 227 0.51 -0.43 1.38
CA CYS A 227 1.02 -0.41 0.01
C CYS A 227 2.25 -1.31 -0.15
N THR A 228 3.02 -1.49 0.93
CA THR A 228 4.17 -2.41 0.98
C THR A 228 3.78 -3.86 0.69
N MET A 229 2.53 -4.27 0.95
CA MET A 229 2.09 -5.65 0.76
C MET A 229 2.24 -6.10 -0.70
N CYS A 230 1.97 -5.22 -1.67
CA CYS A 230 2.13 -5.50 -3.09
C CYS A 230 3.40 -4.86 -3.68
N HIS A 231 3.74 -3.63 -3.26
CA HIS A 231 4.84 -2.86 -3.83
C HIS A 231 6.21 -3.15 -3.19
N THR A 232 6.36 -4.28 -2.50
CA THR A 232 7.65 -4.78 -2.00
C THR A 232 7.78 -6.23 -2.39
N GLU A 233 9.00 -6.67 -2.76
CA GLU A 233 9.26 -8.06 -3.12
C GLU A 233 8.81 -9.05 -2.06
N ILE A 234 7.89 -9.95 -2.45
CA ILE A 234 7.44 -11.08 -1.64
C ILE A 234 8.39 -12.26 -1.88
N ASN A 235 9.05 -12.70 -0.81
CA ASN A 235 9.99 -13.83 -0.88
C ASN A 235 9.28 -15.19 -0.88
N ALA A 236 10.05 -16.27 -1.01
CA ALA A 236 9.52 -17.64 -1.06
C ALA A 236 8.73 -18.09 0.19
N LEU A 237 8.90 -17.41 1.33
CA LEU A 237 8.14 -17.66 2.55
C LEU A 237 6.84 -16.85 2.62
N GLY A 238 6.51 -16.09 1.57
CA GLY A 238 5.32 -15.24 1.50
C GLY A 238 5.42 -13.96 2.34
N GLY A 239 6.63 -13.56 2.75
CA GLY A 239 6.87 -12.32 3.49
C GLY A 239 7.54 -11.25 2.65
N ASN A 240 7.32 -9.98 2.98
CA ASN A 240 7.94 -8.85 2.31
C ASN A 240 9.43 -8.76 2.67
N THR A 241 10.26 -8.47 1.68
CA THR A 241 11.71 -8.34 1.83
C THR A 241 12.06 -6.93 2.24
N ALA A 242 12.40 -6.72 3.52
CA ALA A 242 12.63 -5.39 4.09
C ALA A 242 13.70 -4.57 3.35
N SER A 243 14.75 -5.20 2.80
CA SER A 243 15.79 -4.49 2.03
C SER A 243 15.33 -4.00 0.65
N LYS A 244 14.14 -4.42 0.22
CA LYS A 244 13.52 -4.07 -1.07
C LYS A 244 12.19 -3.33 -0.88
N GLU A 245 12.02 -2.68 0.27
CA GLU A 245 10.80 -1.96 0.62
C GLU A 245 10.43 -0.92 -0.46
N PHE A 246 9.19 -0.96 -0.93
CA PHE A 246 8.63 -0.13 -1.99
C PHE A 246 9.26 -0.29 -3.39
N GLN A 247 10.18 -1.25 -3.59
CA GLN A 247 10.88 -1.41 -4.87
C GLN A 247 10.08 -2.18 -5.93
N GLY A 248 8.82 -2.49 -5.65
CA GLY A 248 7.96 -3.28 -6.51
C GLY A 248 8.20 -4.78 -6.38
N GLY A 249 7.37 -5.55 -7.06
CA GLY A 249 7.43 -7.01 -7.00
C GLY A 249 6.36 -7.67 -7.84
N LEU A 250 6.60 -8.94 -8.19
CA LEU A 250 5.57 -9.79 -8.78
C LEU A 250 4.56 -10.19 -7.70
N ILE A 251 3.27 -9.97 -7.96
CA ILE A 251 2.18 -10.44 -7.11
C ILE A 251 1.95 -11.93 -7.41
N PRO A 252 2.26 -12.86 -6.49
CA PRO A 252 2.22 -14.29 -6.77
C PRO A 252 0.82 -14.77 -7.17
N LEU A 253 0.76 -15.66 -8.15
CA LEU A 253 -0.44 -16.24 -8.78
C LEU A 253 -1.40 -15.28 -9.49
N GLN A 254 -1.48 -14.01 -9.08
CA GLN A 254 -2.22 -13.00 -9.84
C GLN A 254 -1.50 -12.65 -11.15
N ASN A 255 -0.20 -12.94 -11.23
CA ASN A 255 0.65 -12.67 -12.38
C ASN A 255 0.57 -11.21 -12.82
N TRP A 256 0.44 -10.29 -11.87
CA TRP A 256 0.61 -8.86 -12.07
C TRP A 256 1.88 -8.42 -11.39
N TYR A 257 2.56 -7.42 -11.96
CA TYR A 257 3.70 -6.80 -11.31
C TYR A 257 3.27 -5.46 -10.71
N ALA A 258 3.48 -5.30 -9.40
CA ALA A 258 3.33 -4.03 -8.71
C ALA A 258 4.61 -3.21 -8.95
N PRO A 259 4.55 -2.08 -9.68
CA PRO A 259 5.73 -1.27 -9.98
C PRO A 259 6.37 -0.67 -8.71
N SER A 260 7.59 -0.18 -8.80
CA SER A 260 8.20 0.54 -7.68
C SER A 260 7.44 1.82 -7.35
N LEU A 261 7.33 2.11 -6.05
CA LEU A 261 6.81 3.39 -5.54
C LEU A 261 7.92 4.34 -5.09
N THR A 262 9.18 3.95 -5.22
CA THR A 262 10.32 4.79 -4.83
C THR A 262 10.44 6.03 -5.71
N SER A 263 11.19 7.05 -5.27
CA SER A 263 11.49 8.22 -6.11
C SER A 263 12.52 7.97 -7.21
N ASN A 264 12.70 6.72 -7.64
CA ASN A 264 13.49 6.39 -8.82
C ASN A 264 12.81 6.98 -10.08
N LYS A 265 13.57 7.71 -10.91
CA LYS A 265 13.06 8.33 -12.15
C LYS A 265 12.81 7.33 -13.27
N GLU A 266 13.55 6.23 -13.29
CA GLU A 266 13.58 5.24 -14.37
C GLU A 266 12.45 4.20 -14.24
N ALA A 267 12.19 3.71 -13.02
CA ALA A 267 11.16 2.69 -12.76
C ALA A 267 10.09 3.08 -11.72
N GLY A 268 10.34 4.13 -10.93
CA GLY A 268 9.47 4.57 -9.85
C GLY A 268 8.75 5.89 -10.14
N LEU A 269 8.40 6.59 -9.07
CA LEU A 269 7.62 7.83 -9.10
C LEU A 269 8.51 9.08 -9.25
N GLY A 270 9.82 8.96 -9.46
CA GLY A 270 10.77 10.09 -9.38
C GLY A 270 10.39 11.32 -10.21
N ASP A 271 9.97 11.10 -11.47
CA ASP A 271 9.59 12.18 -12.40
C ASP A 271 8.08 12.47 -12.47
N TRP A 272 7.27 11.78 -11.65
CA TRP A 272 5.83 12.06 -11.58
C TRP A 272 5.59 13.39 -10.87
N SER A 273 4.50 14.11 -11.15
CA SER A 273 4.07 15.18 -10.25
C SER A 273 3.24 14.61 -9.09
N ILE A 274 3.04 15.38 -8.01
CA ILE A 274 2.08 15.01 -6.97
C ILE A 274 0.69 14.83 -7.57
N ASN A 275 0.29 15.71 -8.49
CA ASN A 275 -1.02 15.65 -9.14
C ASN A 275 -1.16 14.38 -10.01
N ASP A 276 -0.11 13.94 -10.70
CA ASP A 276 -0.17 12.69 -11.48
C ASP A 276 -0.44 11.47 -10.58
N ILE A 277 0.10 11.47 -9.35
CA ILE A 277 -0.13 10.40 -8.37
C ILE A 277 -1.54 10.52 -7.80
N VAL A 278 -1.99 11.74 -7.47
CA VAL A 278 -3.34 11.98 -6.97
C VAL A 278 -4.39 11.56 -8.00
N ASP A 279 -4.24 11.96 -9.26
CA ASP A 279 -5.16 11.59 -10.33
C ASP A 279 -5.17 10.07 -10.54
N LEU A 280 -4.00 9.42 -10.54
CA LEU A 280 -3.91 7.97 -10.68
C LEU A 280 -4.63 7.24 -9.54
N LEU A 281 -4.42 7.64 -8.29
CA LEU A 281 -5.01 6.99 -7.11
C LEU A 281 -6.50 7.30 -6.96
N HIS A 282 -6.94 8.52 -7.30
CA HIS A 282 -8.30 8.96 -7.04
C HIS A 282 -9.24 8.70 -8.23
N ALA A 283 -8.75 8.82 -9.46
CA ALA A 283 -9.53 8.61 -10.69
C ALA A 283 -9.23 7.27 -11.38
N GLY A 284 -8.08 6.65 -11.08
CA GLY A 284 -7.59 5.45 -11.78
C GLY A 284 -6.81 5.74 -13.05
N VAL A 285 -6.68 7.01 -13.44
CA VAL A 285 -6.01 7.47 -14.66
C VAL A 285 -5.27 8.78 -14.39
N SER A 286 -4.15 8.98 -15.06
CA SER A 286 -3.40 10.24 -15.06
C SER A 286 -2.73 10.46 -16.42
N ASN A 287 -2.06 11.60 -16.57
CA ASN A 287 -1.27 11.89 -17.77
C ASN A 287 -0.03 10.97 -17.92
N ARG A 288 0.27 10.17 -16.90
CA ARG A 288 1.41 9.23 -16.88
C ARG A 288 0.99 7.79 -17.17
N GLY A 289 -0.27 7.43 -16.91
CA GLY A 289 -0.73 6.06 -17.04
C GLY A 289 -2.13 5.83 -16.46
N ALA A 290 -2.56 4.58 -16.48
CA ALA A 290 -3.80 4.13 -15.87
C ALA A 290 -3.55 2.88 -15.02
N VAL A 291 -4.35 2.68 -13.98
CA VAL A 291 -4.30 1.45 -13.18
C VAL A 291 -5.13 0.35 -13.82
N TYR A 292 -4.65 -0.87 -13.71
CA TYR A 292 -5.31 -2.07 -14.21
C TYR A 292 -5.10 -3.22 -13.21
N GLY A 293 -5.87 -4.30 -13.37
CA GLY A 293 -5.75 -5.49 -12.51
C GLY A 293 -5.99 -5.16 -11.04
N PRO A 294 -5.19 -5.69 -10.10
CA PRO A 294 -5.42 -5.52 -8.67
C PRO A 294 -5.44 -4.05 -8.21
N MET A 295 -4.65 -3.19 -8.84
CA MET A 295 -4.65 -1.76 -8.49
C MET A 295 -5.93 -1.05 -8.95
N ALA A 296 -6.59 -1.54 -10.00
CA ALA A 296 -7.91 -1.02 -10.38
C ALA A 296 -8.97 -1.37 -9.33
N GLU A 297 -8.92 -2.55 -8.72
CA GLU A 297 -9.79 -2.89 -7.58
C GLU A 297 -9.53 -1.97 -6.38
N VAL A 298 -8.26 -1.74 -6.02
CA VAL A 298 -7.89 -0.82 -4.92
C VAL A 298 -8.45 0.58 -5.15
N VAL A 299 -8.33 1.12 -6.37
CA VAL A 299 -8.92 2.42 -6.68
C VAL A 299 -10.45 2.36 -6.66
N TYR A 300 -11.04 1.30 -7.20
CA TYR A 300 -12.50 1.15 -7.30
C TYR A 300 -13.17 1.00 -5.93
N ASP A 301 -12.62 0.21 -5.01
CA ASP A 301 -13.25 -0.08 -3.73
C ASP A 301 -12.78 0.84 -2.58
N SER A 302 -11.59 1.44 -2.70
CA SER A 302 -10.95 2.25 -1.64
C SER A 302 -10.64 3.68 -2.06
N PHE A 303 -9.57 3.91 -2.84
CA PHE A 303 -8.97 5.25 -2.94
C PHE A 303 -9.89 6.29 -3.59
N GLN A 304 -10.86 5.90 -4.44
CA GLN A 304 -11.84 6.82 -5.00
C GLN A 304 -12.80 7.46 -3.96
N TYR A 305 -12.81 6.95 -2.72
CA TYR A 305 -13.66 7.43 -1.64
C TYR A 305 -12.89 8.27 -0.60
N LEU A 306 -11.56 8.33 -0.72
CA LEU A 306 -10.73 9.16 0.15
C LEU A 306 -10.94 10.65 -0.17
N THR A 307 -10.66 11.51 0.80
CA THR A 307 -10.63 12.96 0.54
C THR A 307 -9.41 13.30 -0.32
N GLU A 308 -9.50 14.37 -1.12
CA GLU A 308 -8.35 14.84 -1.91
C GLU A 308 -7.12 15.09 -1.04
N ASP A 309 -7.31 15.64 0.17
CA ASP A 309 -6.22 15.92 1.10
C ASP A 309 -5.51 14.64 1.54
N ASP A 310 -6.24 13.55 1.76
CA ASP A 310 -5.66 12.27 2.15
C ASP A 310 -4.95 11.59 0.96
N VAL A 311 -5.53 11.63 -0.25
CA VAL A 311 -4.85 11.10 -1.44
C VAL A 311 -3.59 11.92 -1.75
N ARG A 312 -3.64 13.24 -1.56
CA ARG A 312 -2.49 14.13 -1.70
C ARG A 312 -1.43 13.83 -0.64
N ALA A 313 -1.83 13.63 0.62
CA ALA A 313 -0.91 13.23 1.68
C ALA A 313 -0.19 11.92 1.34
N VAL A 314 -0.92 10.92 0.83
CA VAL A 314 -0.34 9.68 0.29
C VAL A 314 0.69 10.00 -0.81
N ALA A 315 0.34 10.82 -1.79
CA ALA A 315 1.26 11.22 -2.86
C ALA A 315 2.53 11.91 -2.33
N VAL A 316 2.40 12.81 -1.33
CA VAL A 316 3.52 13.49 -0.68
C VAL A 316 4.45 12.49 0.02
N TYR A 317 3.89 11.52 0.74
CA TYR A 317 4.70 10.48 1.38
C TYR A 317 5.40 9.60 0.36
N LEU A 318 4.69 9.09 -0.66
CA LEU A 318 5.29 8.26 -1.72
C LEU A 318 6.43 8.98 -2.44
N LYS A 319 6.27 10.29 -2.70
CA LYS A 319 7.31 11.14 -3.28
C LYS A 319 8.52 11.39 -2.38
N SER A 320 8.41 11.15 -1.10
CA SER A 320 9.53 11.27 -0.17
C SER A 320 10.37 9.99 -0.10
N LEU A 321 9.85 8.87 -0.61
CA LEU A 321 10.52 7.58 -0.54
C LEU A 321 11.85 7.65 -1.30
N PRO A 322 12.95 7.14 -0.73
CA PRO A 322 14.28 7.20 -1.34
C PRO A 322 14.29 6.48 -2.68
N GLY A 323 14.90 7.09 -3.71
CA GLY A 323 15.10 6.43 -4.99
C GLY A 323 16.14 5.32 -4.89
N HIS A 324 15.76 4.08 -5.16
CA HIS A 324 16.68 2.95 -5.22
C HIS A 324 16.97 2.58 -6.69
N SER A 325 18.25 2.60 -7.09
CA SER A 325 18.68 2.53 -8.50
C SER A 325 18.70 1.15 -9.14
N ASN A 326 18.29 0.10 -8.42
CA ASN A 326 18.52 -1.30 -8.82
C ASN A 326 17.33 -1.94 -9.58
N GLU A 327 16.30 -1.15 -9.88
CA GLU A 327 15.03 -1.63 -10.44
C GLU A 327 14.99 -1.63 -11.98
N VAL A 328 15.94 -0.93 -12.62
CA VAL A 328 16.18 -0.97 -14.05
C VAL A 328 17.50 -1.70 -14.28
N ASP A 329 17.49 -2.71 -15.14
CA ASP A 329 18.72 -3.38 -15.55
C ASP A 329 19.54 -2.43 -16.43
N LYS A 330 20.53 -1.79 -15.82
CA LYS A 330 21.51 -0.92 -16.49
C LYS A 330 22.61 -1.73 -17.20
N SER A 331 22.59 -3.05 -17.09
CA SER A 331 23.59 -3.90 -17.72
C SER A 331 23.53 -3.73 -19.24
N PRO A 332 24.67 -3.71 -19.94
CA PRO A 332 24.69 -3.74 -21.40
C PRO A 332 23.84 -4.90 -21.90
N LYS A 333 22.87 -4.62 -22.77
CA LYS A 333 22.02 -5.66 -23.35
C LYS A 333 22.91 -6.67 -24.05
N SER A 334 22.79 -7.94 -23.70
CA SER A 334 23.52 -9.02 -24.35
C SER A 334 23.33 -8.95 -25.88
N PRO A 335 24.34 -9.31 -26.70
CA PRO A 335 24.20 -9.37 -28.15
C PRO A 335 22.95 -10.16 -28.60
N PHE A 336 22.62 -11.25 -27.89
CA PHE A 336 21.43 -12.06 -28.14
C PHE A 336 20.11 -11.28 -27.95
N VAL A 337 20.05 -10.46 -26.90
CA VAL A 337 18.88 -9.60 -26.61
C VAL A 337 18.71 -8.55 -27.72
N THR A 338 19.82 -8.01 -28.22
CA THR A 338 19.79 -7.03 -29.31
C THR A 338 19.36 -7.67 -30.64
N GLU A 339 19.83 -8.88 -30.92
CA GLU A 339 19.47 -9.63 -32.12
C GLU A 339 17.98 -10.02 -32.14
N GLU A 340 17.45 -10.54 -31.03
CA GLU A 340 16.04 -10.89 -30.92
C GLU A 340 15.12 -9.66 -31.03
N ALA A 341 15.52 -8.54 -30.44
CA ALA A 341 14.83 -7.27 -30.62
C ALA A 341 14.75 -6.89 -32.10
N ASN A 342 15.87 -6.99 -32.83
CA ASN A 342 15.95 -6.64 -34.25
C ASN A 342 15.15 -7.59 -35.13
N ARG A 343 15.09 -8.89 -34.77
CA ARG A 343 14.28 -9.91 -35.46
C ARG A 343 12.79 -9.63 -35.34
N LEU A 344 12.32 -9.33 -34.12
CA LEU A 344 10.90 -9.16 -33.81
C LEU A 344 10.36 -7.77 -34.14
N SER A 345 11.20 -6.72 -34.10
CA SER A 345 10.76 -5.33 -34.24
C SER A 345 10.00 -5.03 -35.53
N PRO A 346 10.37 -5.53 -36.73
CA PRO A 346 9.61 -5.27 -37.96
C PRO A 346 8.18 -5.84 -37.90
N LEU A 347 8.02 -7.06 -37.37
CA LEU A 347 6.71 -7.68 -37.18
C LEU A 347 5.90 -6.90 -36.12
N GLY A 348 6.53 -6.59 -34.99
CA GLY A 348 5.91 -5.83 -33.90
C GLY A 348 5.44 -4.46 -34.34
N LYS A 349 6.23 -3.74 -35.14
CA LYS A 349 5.86 -2.46 -35.74
C LYS A 349 4.64 -2.58 -36.64
N LYS A 350 4.62 -3.58 -37.54
CA LYS A 350 3.49 -3.82 -38.45
C LYS A 350 2.20 -4.08 -37.67
N ILE A 351 2.26 -4.89 -36.61
CA ILE A 351 1.11 -5.15 -35.74
C ILE A 351 0.68 -3.87 -35.02
N TYR A 352 1.63 -3.12 -34.47
CA TYR A 352 1.35 -1.87 -33.76
C TYR A 352 0.63 -0.85 -34.63
N GLU A 353 1.11 -0.63 -35.84
CA GLU A 353 0.50 0.29 -36.81
C GLU A 353 -0.92 -0.13 -37.19
N ALA A 354 -1.16 -1.45 -37.30
CA ALA A 354 -2.46 -1.98 -37.69
C ALA A 354 -3.49 -2.05 -36.55
N GLN A 355 -3.06 -2.27 -35.30
CA GLN A 355 -3.95 -2.66 -34.20
C GLN A 355 -3.89 -1.73 -32.97
N CYS A 356 -2.84 -0.91 -32.83
CA CYS A 356 -2.58 -0.17 -31.60
C CYS A 356 -2.52 1.35 -31.80
N ALA A 357 -2.00 1.80 -32.95
CA ALA A 357 -1.68 3.21 -33.21
C ALA A 357 -2.92 4.14 -33.24
N GLU A 358 -4.12 3.62 -33.50
CA GLU A 358 -5.35 4.43 -33.49
C GLU A 358 -5.62 5.05 -32.10
N CYS A 359 -5.37 4.26 -31.05
CA CYS A 359 -5.53 4.69 -29.66
C CYS A 359 -4.22 5.26 -29.09
N HIS A 360 -3.09 4.61 -29.35
CA HIS A 360 -1.81 4.98 -28.75
C HIS A 360 -0.94 5.96 -29.56
N ALA A 361 -1.47 6.45 -30.69
CA ALA A 361 -0.77 7.27 -31.68
C ALA A 361 0.42 6.56 -32.33
N THR A 362 0.88 7.03 -33.50
CA THR A 362 1.94 6.36 -34.27
C THR A 362 3.29 6.33 -33.57
N ALA A 363 3.55 7.31 -32.70
CA ALA A 363 4.78 7.41 -31.91
C ALA A 363 4.55 7.14 -30.41
N GLY A 364 3.49 6.40 -30.07
CA GLY A 364 3.27 5.91 -28.71
C GLY A 364 2.92 7.00 -27.69
N GLN A 365 2.52 8.21 -28.11
CA GLN A 365 2.21 9.30 -27.19
C GLN A 365 0.87 9.12 -26.46
N GLY A 366 0.01 8.22 -26.95
CA GLY A 366 -1.34 8.09 -26.42
C GLY A 366 -2.22 9.32 -26.74
N LYS A 367 -3.40 9.33 -26.13
CA LYS A 367 -4.30 10.49 -26.08
C LYS A 367 -4.78 10.62 -24.64
N LEU A 368 -4.06 11.44 -23.89
CA LEU A 368 -4.22 11.55 -22.43
C LEU A 368 -5.57 12.15 -22.04
N PRO A 369 -6.11 11.79 -20.86
CA PRO A 369 -5.65 10.71 -19.97
C PRO A 369 -6.17 9.32 -20.39
N HIS A 370 -7.03 9.25 -21.41
CA HIS A 370 -7.83 8.06 -21.73
C HIS A 370 -7.03 6.91 -22.36
N PHE A 371 -6.05 7.24 -23.20
CA PHE A 371 -5.14 6.28 -23.79
C PHE A 371 -3.72 6.61 -23.32
N PRO A 372 -3.15 5.82 -22.41
CA PRO A 372 -1.89 6.17 -21.76
C PRO A 372 -0.72 6.21 -22.76
N PRO A 373 0.32 7.00 -22.47
CA PRO A 373 1.49 7.04 -23.32
C PRO A 373 2.23 5.70 -23.17
N LEU A 374 2.70 5.14 -24.28
CA LEU A 374 3.59 3.98 -24.31
C LEU A 374 5.05 4.40 -24.44
N ALA A 375 5.32 5.51 -25.12
CA ALA A 375 6.62 6.14 -25.19
C ALA A 375 6.98 6.77 -23.83
N ASN A 376 8.21 6.55 -23.37
CA ASN A 376 8.74 7.05 -22.09
C ASN A 376 7.92 6.68 -20.86
N ASN A 377 7.18 5.57 -20.92
CA ASN A 377 6.39 5.06 -19.80
C ASN A 377 7.20 4.08 -18.95
N GLN A 378 7.36 4.34 -17.66
CA GLN A 378 8.13 3.50 -16.75
C GLN A 378 7.57 2.06 -16.65
N SER A 379 6.25 1.91 -16.63
CA SER A 379 5.59 0.60 -16.55
C SER A 379 5.80 -0.28 -17.79
N ILE A 380 6.20 0.32 -18.91
CA ILE A 380 6.56 -0.39 -20.14
C ILE A 380 8.05 -0.76 -20.13
N GLN A 381 8.90 0.09 -19.58
CA GLN A 381 10.36 -0.03 -19.67
C GLN A 381 10.99 -0.86 -18.55
N MET A 382 10.28 -1.04 -17.45
CA MET A 382 10.70 -1.88 -16.32
C MET A 382 11.12 -3.30 -16.72
N ASN A 383 11.97 -3.92 -15.90
CA ASN A 383 12.57 -5.23 -16.16
C ASN A 383 11.51 -6.32 -16.43
N SER A 384 10.44 -6.35 -15.63
CA SER A 384 9.34 -7.28 -15.86
C SER A 384 8.48 -6.84 -17.04
N ALA A 385 8.23 -7.74 -17.99
CA ALA A 385 7.30 -7.53 -19.11
C ALA A 385 5.88 -8.06 -18.81
N VAL A 386 5.62 -8.52 -17.59
CA VAL A 386 4.35 -9.19 -17.23
C VAL A 386 3.14 -8.30 -17.52
N ASN A 387 3.16 -7.05 -17.08
CA ASN A 387 2.04 -6.13 -17.26
C ASN A 387 1.75 -5.81 -18.74
N PRO A 388 2.73 -5.39 -19.58
CA PRO A 388 2.44 -5.12 -20.98
C PRO A 388 2.01 -6.38 -21.76
N ILE A 389 2.56 -7.56 -21.45
CA ILE A 389 2.08 -8.81 -22.07
C ILE A 389 0.62 -9.06 -21.71
N ARG A 390 0.26 -8.98 -20.43
CA ARG A 390 -1.13 -9.18 -19.98
C ARG A 390 -2.08 -8.16 -20.58
N MET A 391 -1.65 -6.90 -20.70
CA MET A 391 -2.47 -5.85 -21.25
C MET A 391 -2.77 -6.10 -22.74
N VAL A 392 -1.80 -6.57 -23.53
CA VAL A 392 -2.04 -6.97 -24.92
C VAL A 392 -2.92 -8.22 -25.00
N LEU A 393 -2.67 -9.24 -24.19
CA LEU A 393 -3.46 -10.48 -24.24
C LEU A 393 -4.93 -10.23 -23.84
N ASN A 394 -5.13 -9.56 -22.71
CA ASN A 394 -6.41 -9.55 -22.01
C ASN A 394 -7.17 -8.23 -22.16
N GLY A 395 -6.50 -7.17 -22.60
CA GLY A 395 -7.08 -5.83 -22.59
C GLY A 395 -7.54 -5.44 -21.18
N GLY A 396 -8.54 -4.58 -21.12
CA GLY A 396 -9.22 -4.23 -19.88
C GLY A 396 -9.58 -2.75 -19.80
N TYR A 397 -10.16 -2.38 -18.67
CA TYR A 397 -10.61 -1.01 -18.39
C TYR A 397 -9.89 -0.50 -17.14
N ALA A 398 -9.60 0.81 -17.14
CA ALA A 398 -9.37 1.51 -15.89
C ALA A 398 -10.66 1.45 -15.04
N PRO A 399 -10.58 1.63 -13.70
CA PRO A 399 -11.75 1.53 -12.85
C PRO A 399 -12.74 2.67 -13.14
N GLY A 400 -14.03 2.35 -13.14
CA GLY A 400 -15.09 3.35 -13.16
C GLY A 400 -15.17 4.04 -11.81
N THR A 401 -14.76 5.31 -11.75
CA THR A 401 -14.73 6.09 -10.50
C THR A 401 -15.62 7.33 -10.61
N LYS A 402 -15.87 8.02 -9.49
CA LYS A 402 -16.55 9.33 -9.51
C LYS A 402 -15.85 10.35 -10.42
N LYS A 403 -14.52 10.27 -10.53
CA LYS A 403 -13.69 11.15 -11.37
C LYS A 403 -13.42 10.62 -12.78
N ASN A 404 -13.74 9.36 -13.03
CA ASN A 404 -13.60 8.70 -14.34
C ASN A 404 -14.76 7.70 -14.54
N PRO A 405 -16.00 8.19 -14.69
CA PRO A 405 -17.18 7.32 -14.65
C PRO A 405 -17.33 6.45 -15.90
N MET A 406 -16.70 6.82 -17.01
CA MET A 406 -16.75 6.10 -18.29
C MET A 406 -15.33 5.90 -18.82
N PRO A 407 -14.57 4.96 -18.23
CA PRO A 407 -13.20 4.69 -18.65
C PRO A 407 -13.16 4.09 -20.06
N TYR A 408 -12.19 4.51 -20.87
CA TYR A 408 -11.90 3.86 -22.14
C TYR A 408 -11.17 2.53 -21.90
N GLY A 409 -11.52 1.53 -22.70
CA GLY A 409 -10.95 0.18 -22.62
C GLY A 409 -9.88 -0.08 -23.68
N MET A 410 -8.95 -0.97 -23.35
CA MET A 410 -8.06 -1.60 -24.31
C MET A 410 -8.66 -2.95 -24.75
N PRO A 411 -8.78 -3.23 -26.07
CA PRO A 411 -9.31 -4.50 -26.54
C PRO A 411 -8.36 -5.68 -26.24
N PRO A 412 -8.89 -6.90 -25.99
CA PRO A 412 -8.08 -8.10 -25.83
C PRO A 412 -7.59 -8.64 -27.18
N PHE A 413 -6.30 -8.98 -27.28
CA PHE A 413 -5.72 -9.57 -28.49
C PHE A 413 -5.38 -11.05 -28.38
N ALA A 414 -5.66 -11.71 -27.24
CA ALA A 414 -5.35 -13.12 -27.06
C ALA A 414 -5.94 -14.02 -28.16
N GLN A 415 -7.14 -13.75 -28.65
CA GLN A 415 -7.76 -14.59 -29.69
C GLN A 415 -7.31 -14.22 -31.12
N LEU A 416 -6.65 -13.08 -31.30
CA LEU A 416 -6.29 -12.53 -32.61
C LEU A 416 -4.81 -12.70 -32.95
N LEU A 417 -3.95 -12.66 -31.93
CA LEU A 417 -2.49 -12.70 -32.09
C LEU A 417 -1.92 -13.97 -31.46
N SER A 418 -1.04 -14.63 -32.22
CA SER A 418 -0.21 -15.75 -31.74
C SER A 418 0.79 -15.29 -30.66
N ASP A 419 1.41 -16.24 -29.97
CA ASP A 419 2.42 -15.94 -28.95
C ASP A 419 3.62 -15.17 -29.50
N GLU A 420 4.06 -15.48 -30.73
CA GLU A 420 5.15 -14.76 -31.38
C GLU A 420 4.74 -13.34 -31.79
N GLU A 421 3.50 -13.14 -32.25
CA GLU A 421 2.99 -11.82 -32.63
C GLU A 421 2.80 -10.90 -31.42
N VAL A 422 2.29 -11.44 -30.30
CA VAL A 422 2.21 -10.69 -29.03
C VAL A 422 3.61 -10.36 -28.52
N ALA A 423 4.54 -11.32 -28.55
CA ALA A 423 5.93 -11.10 -28.17
C ALA A 423 6.57 -10.01 -29.04
N ALA A 424 6.28 -10.00 -30.35
CA ALA A 424 6.77 -9.01 -31.28
C ALA A 424 6.25 -7.60 -31.00
N VAL A 425 4.92 -7.42 -30.85
CA VAL A 425 4.34 -6.10 -30.60
C VAL A 425 4.74 -5.55 -29.23
N VAL A 426 4.80 -6.39 -28.20
CA VAL A 426 5.26 -5.98 -26.86
C VAL A 426 6.74 -5.62 -26.90
N THR A 427 7.58 -6.40 -27.60
CA THR A 427 8.99 -6.06 -27.81
C THR A 427 9.14 -4.70 -28.48
N TYR A 428 8.42 -4.46 -29.57
CA TYR A 428 8.45 -3.18 -30.28
C TYR A 428 8.06 -2.00 -29.36
N VAL A 429 6.95 -2.13 -28.62
CA VAL A 429 6.51 -1.09 -27.67
C VAL A 429 7.55 -0.83 -26.58
N ARG A 430 8.26 -1.87 -26.12
CA ARG A 430 9.29 -1.77 -25.08
C ARG A 430 10.62 -1.19 -25.55
N THR A 431 10.89 -1.16 -26.87
CA THR A 431 12.17 -0.72 -27.43
C THR A 431 12.07 0.46 -28.41
N ALA A 432 10.86 0.85 -28.82
CA ALA A 432 10.62 1.99 -29.70
C ALA A 432 10.63 3.34 -28.95
N TRP A 433 10.77 4.44 -29.71
CA TRP A 433 10.62 5.82 -29.20
C TRP A 433 11.57 6.21 -28.06
N GLY A 434 12.74 5.59 -27.98
CA GLY A 434 13.71 5.81 -26.90
C GLY A 434 13.45 4.94 -25.67
N ASN A 435 12.46 4.04 -25.73
CA ASN A 435 12.23 3.08 -24.66
C ASN A 435 13.40 2.11 -24.54
N HIS A 436 13.80 1.81 -23.30
CA HIS A 436 14.96 0.96 -23.01
C HIS A 436 14.59 -0.42 -22.43
N GLY A 437 13.34 -0.85 -22.53
CA GLY A 437 12.90 -2.17 -22.08
C GLY A 437 13.57 -3.34 -22.82
N THR A 438 13.43 -4.54 -22.27
CA THR A 438 13.94 -5.78 -22.87
C THR A 438 12.90 -6.42 -23.80
N PRO A 439 13.33 -7.15 -24.86
CA PRO A 439 12.47 -7.99 -25.67
C PRO A 439 11.76 -9.05 -24.86
N VAL A 440 10.62 -9.48 -25.39
CA VAL A 440 9.77 -10.54 -24.86
C VAL A 440 9.84 -11.74 -25.78
N SER A 441 9.89 -12.93 -25.20
CA SER A 441 9.82 -14.20 -25.92
C SER A 441 8.39 -14.73 -26.03
N GLY A 442 8.10 -15.51 -27.08
CA GLY A 442 6.81 -16.21 -27.20
C GLY A 442 6.53 -17.17 -26.03
N ARG A 443 7.57 -17.70 -25.37
CA ARG A 443 7.42 -18.55 -24.18
C ARG A 443 6.84 -17.77 -22.99
N GLU A 444 7.31 -16.54 -22.76
CA GLU A 444 6.78 -15.68 -21.70
C GLU A 444 5.31 -15.33 -21.96
N VAL A 445 4.98 -15.07 -23.23
CA VAL A 445 3.57 -14.83 -23.63
C VAL A 445 2.73 -16.07 -23.38
N ASN A 446 3.18 -17.25 -23.82
CA ASN A 446 2.45 -18.49 -23.66
C ASN A 446 2.14 -18.78 -22.18
N ALA A 447 3.13 -18.58 -21.31
CA ALA A 447 2.97 -18.72 -19.87
C ALA A 447 1.87 -17.79 -19.32
N LEU A 448 1.84 -16.53 -19.75
CA LEU A 448 0.86 -15.54 -19.29
C LEU A 448 -0.51 -15.65 -19.96
N ARG A 449 -0.60 -16.27 -21.14
CA ARG A 449 -1.86 -16.58 -21.82
C ARG A 449 -2.69 -17.61 -21.03
N SER A 450 -2.01 -18.52 -20.35
CA SER A 450 -2.64 -19.50 -19.45
C SER A 450 -2.95 -18.94 -18.06
N ALA A 451 -2.56 -17.70 -17.77
CA ALA A 451 -2.75 -17.12 -16.45
C ALA A 451 -4.24 -16.79 -16.23
N PRO A 452 -4.79 -17.04 -15.01
CA PRO A 452 -6.16 -16.70 -14.71
C PRO A 452 -6.47 -15.21 -14.91
N LEU A 453 -7.71 -14.95 -15.34
CA LEU A 453 -8.35 -13.64 -15.32
C LEU A 453 -9.21 -13.62 -14.06
N PHE A 454 -8.87 -12.75 -13.11
CA PHE A 454 -9.64 -12.54 -11.88
C PHE A 454 -10.47 -11.27 -12.00
#